data_AF-A0A7Z9S5G2-F1
#
_entry.id   AF-A0A7Z9S5G2-F1
#
_cell.length_a   1.000
_cell.length_b   1.000
_cell.length_c   1.000
_cell.angle_alpha   90.00
_cell.angle_beta   90.00
_cell.angle_gamma   90.00
#
_symmetry.space_group_name_H-M   'P 1'
#
loop_
_entity.id
_entity.type
_entity.pdbx_description
1 polymer ?
#
loop_
_entity_poly.entity_id
_entity_poly.type
_entity_poly.pdbx_seq_one_letter_code
_entity_poly.pdbx_strand_id
1 'polypeptide(L)'
;MGQLLLQDVERQEDGPALRDGVSRDRIPSAHDPEMRHGRKSSRKRFDGHKAAVVVDSDSQLVTAVDILPGNAGDNTGVLELVGQSEENTGIAVEETIGDAAYGDGGTRQAFADAGRTLIAKVPGRPNKAHFPKEDFHIDLEAGTCTCPAGNVTSTLRTTGTRTNRLGQVYPSQSFQFDPEVCGLCPLRSECVAAGEGKGRTIALHPQEALLQRARIFQQSENFAEYRQRRQAAEHRLAQLGVRQSRYFGRVKTRFQLLMAATVANLTLVATKTGMMSQAPAASLNRPAGQAAGSCSVIAWFILAAASWVALRPCLRRGPVHWLSSTSSRHSRGFRPDF
;
A
#
# COMPACT_ATOMS: atom_id res chain seq x y z
N MET A 1 -6.23 -29.27 6.22
CA MET A 1 -7.52 -29.73 5.66
C MET A 1 -8.73 -29.24 6.44
N GLY A 2 -8.72 -29.25 7.78
CA GLY A 2 -9.89 -28.86 8.59
C GLY A 2 -10.48 -27.48 8.28
N GLN A 3 -9.65 -26.45 8.12
CA GLN A 3 -10.13 -25.09 7.77
C GLN A 3 -10.91 -25.05 6.45
N LEU A 4 -10.43 -25.74 5.40
CA LEU A 4 -11.11 -25.77 4.10
C LEU A 4 -12.50 -26.40 4.18
N LEU A 5 -12.66 -27.43 5.03
CA LEU A 5 -13.92 -28.14 5.22
C LEU A 5 -14.91 -27.38 6.12
N LEU A 6 -14.41 -26.61 7.09
CA LEU A 6 -15.21 -25.97 8.13
C LEU A 6 -15.43 -24.46 7.93
N GLN A 7 -14.70 -23.82 7.02
CA GLN A 7 -14.74 -22.35 6.85
C GLN A 7 -16.11 -21.80 6.43
N ASP A 8 -16.94 -22.62 5.77
CA ASP A 8 -18.25 -22.27 5.25
C ASP A 8 -19.40 -22.98 6.04
N VAL A 9 -19.07 -23.69 7.14
CA VAL A 9 -20.03 -24.48 7.93
C VAL A 9 -20.05 -24.05 9.40
N GLU A 10 -21.22 -23.89 9.97
CA GLU A 10 -21.44 -23.71 11.41
C GLU A 10 -22.24 -24.88 11.99
N ARG A 11 -22.01 -25.21 13.26
CA ARG A 11 -22.79 -26.24 13.97
C ARG A 11 -23.96 -25.57 14.66
N GLN A 12 -25.18 -25.97 14.31
CA GLN A 12 -26.42 -25.61 14.98
C GLN A 12 -26.96 -26.84 15.72
N GLU A 13 -27.96 -26.64 16.59
CA GLU A 13 -28.59 -27.74 17.36
C GLU A 13 -29.24 -28.79 16.44
N ASP A 14 -29.76 -28.37 15.28
CA ASP A 14 -30.40 -29.24 14.27
C ASP A 14 -29.40 -29.86 13.26
N GLY A 15 -28.10 -29.59 13.39
CA GLY A 15 -27.05 -30.10 12.50
C GLY A 15 -26.17 -29.01 11.87
N PRO A 16 -25.33 -29.37 10.87
CA PRO A 16 -24.47 -28.42 10.20
C PRO A 16 -25.26 -27.51 9.24
N ALA A 17 -25.04 -26.20 9.33
CA ALA A 17 -25.62 -25.21 8.43
C ALA A 17 -24.52 -24.44 7.69
N LEU A 18 -24.86 -23.87 6.53
CA LEU A 18 -23.97 -22.95 5.82
C LEU A 18 -23.91 -21.63 6.58
N ARG A 19 -22.69 -21.16 6.83
CA ARG A 19 -22.45 -19.90 7.51
C ARG A 19 -22.88 -18.72 6.62
N ASP A 20 -23.63 -17.78 7.17
CA ASP A 20 -23.86 -16.49 6.51
C ASP A 20 -22.64 -15.59 6.69
N GLY A 21 -21.99 -15.24 5.56
CA GLY A 21 -20.76 -14.46 5.53
C GLY A 21 -19.55 -15.21 4.97
N VAL A 22 -18.38 -14.58 5.02
CA VAL A 22 -17.14 -15.11 4.43
C VAL A 22 -16.04 -15.11 5.50
N SER A 23 -15.39 -16.25 5.72
CA SER A 23 -14.25 -16.34 6.63
C SER A 23 -13.14 -15.38 6.23
N ARG A 24 -12.56 -14.67 7.22
CA ARG A 24 -11.48 -13.68 7.00
C ARG A 24 -10.23 -14.29 6.36
N ASP A 25 -9.96 -15.56 6.66
CA ASP A 25 -8.85 -16.33 6.10
C ASP A 25 -9.35 -17.46 5.20
N ARG A 26 -10.41 -17.19 4.42
CA ARG A 26 -11.00 -18.18 3.51
C ARG A 26 -9.97 -18.67 2.49
N ILE A 27 -9.91 -19.98 2.33
CA ILE A 27 -9.12 -20.70 1.34
C ILE A 27 -10.04 -20.93 0.11
N PRO A 28 -9.83 -20.21 -1.01
CA PRO A 28 -10.70 -20.28 -2.17
C PRO A 28 -10.41 -21.48 -3.10
N SER A 29 -9.27 -22.15 -2.94
CA SER A 29 -8.87 -23.27 -3.79
C SER A 29 -8.30 -24.41 -2.98
N ALA A 30 -8.76 -25.63 -3.25
CA ALA A 30 -8.16 -26.84 -2.73
C ALA A 30 -6.78 -27.13 -3.36
N HIS A 31 -6.54 -26.65 -4.59
CA HIS A 31 -5.28 -26.87 -5.32
C HIS A 31 -4.20 -25.85 -4.97
N ASP A 32 -4.58 -24.66 -4.52
CA ASP A 32 -3.66 -23.67 -3.94
C ASP A 32 -4.17 -23.28 -2.54
N PRO A 33 -3.82 -24.06 -1.49
CA PRO A 33 -4.25 -23.78 -0.12
C PRO A 33 -3.70 -22.48 0.46
N GLU A 34 -2.66 -21.90 -0.15
CA GLU A 34 -2.08 -20.62 0.28
C GLU A 34 -2.76 -19.41 -0.37
N MET A 35 -3.57 -19.63 -1.42
CA MET A 35 -4.32 -18.56 -2.08
C MET A 35 -5.30 -17.91 -1.11
N ARG A 36 -5.49 -16.59 -1.23
CA ARG A 36 -6.48 -15.85 -0.43
C ARG A 36 -7.27 -14.88 -1.28
N HIS A 37 -8.47 -14.54 -0.82
CA HIS A 37 -9.25 -13.45 -1.38
C HIS A 37 -8.59 -12.11 -1.04
N GLY A 38 -8.31 -11.31 -2.06
CA GLY A 38 -7.85 -9.93 -1.93
C GLY A 38 -8.80 -8.94 -2.57
N ARG A 39 -8.58 -7.65 -2.28
CA ARG A 39 -9.31 -6.55 -2.91
C ARG A 39 -8.35 -5.49 -3.41
N LYS A 40 -8.55 -5.03 -4.64
CA LYS A 40 -7.93 -3.82 -5.18
C LYS A 40 -8.75 -2.57 -4.87
N SER A 41 -10.07 -2.72 -4.81
CA SER A 41 -11.00 -1.68 -4.41
C SER A 41 -12.25 -2.32 -3.81
N SER A 42 -13.18 -1.51 -3.31
CA SER A 42 -14.48 -1.99 -2.84
C SER A 42 -15.20 -2.86 -3.89
N ARG A 43 -15.03 -2.53 -5.18
CA ARG A 43 -15.67 -3.20 -6.33
C ARG A 43 -14.83 -4.27 -7.02
N LYS A 44 -13.49 -4.24 -6.88
CA LYS A 44 -12.58 -5.17 -7.58
C LYS A 44 -11.94 -6.14 -6.58
N ARG A 45 -12.41 -7.39 -6.62
CA ARG A 45 -11.83 -8.53 -5.88
C ARG A 45 -10.86 -9.30 -6.78
N PHE A 46 -9.90 -9.98 -6.18
CA PHE A 46 -9.03 -10.95 -6.85
C PHE A 46 -8.76 -12.13 -5.93
N ASP A 47 -8.44 -13.28 -6.52
CA ASP A 47 -8.05 -14.49 -5.81
C ASP A 47 -6.61 -14.78 -6.19
N GLY A 48 -5.72 -14.84 -5.20
CA GLY A 48 -4.31 -15.03 -5.47
C GLY A 48 -3.42 -14.57 -4.33
N HIS A 49 -2.26 -14.09 -4.75
CA HIS A 49 -1.20 -13.57 -3.88
C HIS A 49 -0.88 -12.14 -4.27
N LYS A 50 -0.32 -11.37 -3.34
CA LYS A 50 0.20 -10.03 -3.59
C LYS A 50 1.70 -10.11 -3.79
N ALA A 51 2.20 -9.45 -4.83
CA ALA A 51 3.63 -9.25 -5.00
C ALA A 51 4.05 -8.02 -4.19
N ALA A 52 5.06 -8.18 -3.36
CA ALA A 52 5.81 -7.11 -2.75
C ALA A 52 7.16 -7.02 -3.48
N VAL A 53 7.52 -5.82 -3.91
CA VAL A 53 8.69 -5.61 -4.76
C VAL A 53 9.41 -4.37 -4.26
N VAL A 54 10.73 -4.43 -4.26
CA VAL A 54 11.61 -3.31 -3.98
C VAL A 54 12.33 -2.93 -5.24
N VAL A 55 12.25 -1.65 -5.57
CA VAL A 55 13.00 -1.04 -6.66
C VAL A 55 13.90 0.03 -6.07
N ASP A 56 15.17 0.03 -6.45
CA ASP A 56 16.08 1.14 -6.21
C ASP A 56 15.70 2.32 -7.11
N SER A 57 15.40 3.49 -6.53
CA SER A 57 14.89 4.66 -7.27
C SER A 57 15.84 5.16 -8.36
N ASP A 58 17.15 5.03 -8.14
CA ASP A 58 18.17 5.67 -8.95
C ASP A 58 18.55 4.79 -10.14
N SER A 59 18.87 3.52 -9.86
CA SER A 59 19.19 2.56 -10.91
C SER A 59 17.95 2.00 -11.60
N GLN A 60 16.78 2.02 -10.95
CA GLN A 60 15.54 1.31 -11.31
C GLN A 60 15.65 -0.22 -11.28
N LEU A 61 16.68 -0.75 -10.62
CA LEU A 61 16.86 -2.19 -10.43
C LEU A 61 15.89 -2.69 -9.36
N VAL A 62 15.29 -3.85 -9.63
CA VAL A 62 14.57 -4.60 -8.60
C VAL A 62 15.59 -5.26 -7.68
N THR A 63 15.60 -4.92 -6.40
CA THR A 63 16.61 -5.39 -5.44
C THR A 63 16.08 -6.48 -4.51
N ALA A 64 14.77 -6.51 -4.25
CA ALA A 64 14.13 -7.56 -3.45
C ALA A 64 12.69 -7.79 -3.90
N VAL A 65 12.22 -9.02 -3.72
CA VAL A 65 10.83 -9.42 -4.02
C VAL A 65 10.34 -10.44 -3.02
N ASP A 66 9.04 -10.38 -2.71
CA ASP A 66 8.35 -11.37 -1.91
C ASP A 66 6.88 -11.53 -2.32
N ILE A 67 6.23 -12.58 -1.81
CA ILE A 67 4.84 -12.91 -2.07
C ILE A 67 4.05 -12.95 -0.76
N LEU A 68 3.10 -12.04 -0.63
CA LEU A 68 2.17 -11.94 0.48
C LEU A 68 0.84 -12.65 0.16
N PRO A 69 0.11 -13.16 1.17
CA PRO A 69 -1.26 -13.63 0.99
C PRO A 69 -2.16 -12.53 0.39
N GLY A 70 -3.13 -12.91 -0.44
CA GLY A 70 -4.08 -11.96 -1.05
C GLY A 70 -4.86 -11.07 -0.06
N ASN A 71 -5.11 -11.56 1.16
CA ASN A 71 -5.81 -10.83 2.23
C ASN A 71 -4.87 -10.05 3.16
N ALA A 72 -3.54 -10.14 2.99
CA ALA A 72 -2.57 -9.42 3.81
C ALA A 72 -2.64 -7.91 3.53
N GLY A 73 -2.29 -7.10 4.53
CA GLY A 73 -2.09 -5.66 4.33
C GLY A 73 -0.85 -5.41 3.48
N ASP A 74 -0.85 -4.38 2.64
CA ASP A 74 0.29 -4.09 1.75
C ASP A 74 1.56 -3.74 2.54
N ASN A 75 1.38 -3.21 3.76
CA ASN A 75 2.43 -2.91 4.72
C ASN A 75 2.99 -4.13 5.49
N THR A 76 2.50 -5.34 5.20
CA THR A 76 2.97 -6.57 5.89
C THR A 76 4.35 -6.95 5.40
N GLY A 77 5.29 -7.22 6.30
CA GLY A 77 6.63 -7.71 5.95
C GLY A 77 7.56 -6.66 5.33
N VAL A 78 7.21 -5.37 5.40
CA VAL A 78 7.92 -4.32 4.67
C VAL A 78 9.34 -4.11 5.18
N LEU A 79 9.58 -4.18 6.49
CA LEU A 79 10.93 -3.99 7.07
C LEU A 79 11.85 -5.15 6.72
N GLU A 80 11.33 -6.37 6.77
CA GLU A 80 12.04 -7.57 6.34
C GLU A 80 12.41 -7.50 4.86
N LEU A 81 11.50 -6.97 4.04
CA LEU A 81 11.75 -6.77 2.61
C LEU A 81 12.80 -5.67 2.35
N VAL A 82 12.83 -4.61 3.17
CA VAL A 82 13.92 -3.61 3.14
C VAL A 82 15.25 -4.26 3.52
N GLY A 83 15.29 -5.05 4.60
CA GLY A 83 16.49 -5.77 5.01
C GLY A 83 17.01 -6.71 3.92
N GLN A 84 16.11 -7.44 3.24
CA GLN A 84 16.49 -8.29 2.11
C GLN A 84 17.11 -7.48 0.95
N SER A 85 16.63 -6.25 0.71
CA SER A 85 17.23 -5.37 -0.29
C SER A 85 18.68 -5.03 0.09
N GLU A 86 18.93 -4.66 1.35
CA GLU A 86 20.27 -4.35 1.84
C GLU A 86 21.22 -5.54 1.76
N GLU A 87 20.74 -6.73 2.14
CA GLU A 87 21.50 -7.97 2.01
C GLU A 87 21.87 -8.27 0.55
N ASN A 88 20.92 -8.08 -0.37
CA ASN A 88 21.12 -8.39 -1.79
C ASN A 88 22.06 -7.39 -2.49
N THR A 89 22.04 -6.11 -2.07
CA THR A 89 22.88 -5.06 -2.68
C THR A 89 24.21 -4.88 -1.95
N GLY A 90 24.29 -5.26 -0.68
CA GLY A 90 25.38 -4.90 0.22
C GLY A 90 25.37 -3.42 0.61
N ILE A 91 24.24 -2.72 0.43
CA ILE A 91 24.15 -1.28 0.62
C ILE A 91 22.99 -0.93 1.55
N ALA A 92 23.26 -0.08 2.54
CA ALA A 92 22.26 0.39 3.48
C ALA A 92 21.20 1.27 2.80
N VAL A 93 19.95 1.08 3.19
CA VAL A 93 18.82 1.89 2.73
C VAL A 93 18.68 3.12 3.61
N GLU A 94 18.85 4.29 3.02
CA GLU A 94 18.70 5.57 3.71
C GLU A 94 17.22 5.92 3.92
N GLU A 95 16.42 5.84 2.86
CA GLU A 95 15.00 6.16 2.92
C GLU A 95 14.15 5.12 2.18
N THR A 96 12.93 4.93 2.64
CA THR A 96 11.95 4.04 2.01
C THR A 96 10.79 4.85 1.46
N ILE A 97 10.50 4.72 0.17
CA ILE A 97 9.31 5.31 -0.44
C ILE A 97 8.19 4.29 -0.55
N GLY A 98 7.10 4.54 0.15
CA GLY A 98 5.88 3.74 0.09
C GLY A 98 4.78 4.47 -0.66
N ASP A 99 3.85 3.71 -1.24
CA ASP A 99 2.54 4.25 -1.63
C ASP A 99 1.70 4.68 -0.39
N ALA A 100 0.46 5.12 -0.62
CA ALA A 100 -0.42 5.55 0.46
C ALA A 100 -0.82 4.41 1.43
N ALA A 101 -0.76 3.15 0.99
CA ALA A 101 -1.08 2.00 1.85
C ALA A 101 -0.02 1.74 2.93
N TYR A 102 1.22 2.22 2.72
CA TYR A 102 2.29 2.21 3.72
C TYR A 102 2.26 3.45 4.65
N GLY A 103 1.37 4.42 4.38
CA GLY A 103 1.37 5.71 5.06
C GLY A 103 0.72 5.73 6.45
N ASP A 104 0.32 4.58 7.00
CA ASP A 104 -0.35 4.49 8.30
C ASP A 104 0.60 4.66 9.48
N GLY A 105 0.05 5.03 10.63
CA GLY A 105 0.83 5.32 11.84
C GLY A 105 1.60 4.12 12.37
N GLY A 106 1.06 2.90 12.26
CA GLY A 106 1.72 1.69 12.74
C GLY A 106 2.96 1.34 11.93
N THR A 107 2.87 1.43 10.59
CA THR A 107 4.03 1.24 9.72
C THR A 107 5.10 2.30 9.97
N ARG A 108 4.72 3.57 10.11
CA ARG A 108 5.68 4.64 10.45
C ARG A 108 6.38 4.41 11.78
N GLN A 109 5.65 3.94 12.79
CA GLN A 109 6.24 3.61 14.08
C GLN A 109 7.27 2.50 13.94
N ALA A 110 6.93 1.42 13.23
CA ALA A 110 7.86 0.31 13.02
C ALA A 110 9.15 0.76 12.32
N PHE A 111 9.06 1.65 11.32
CA PHE A 111 10.24 2.25 10.68
C PHE A 111 11.04 3.14 11.64
N ALA A 112 10.37 3.99 12.40
CA ALA A 112 11.03 4.85 13.39
C ALA A 112 11.75 4.04 14.48
N ASP A 113 11.11 2.98 14.99
CA ASP A 113 11.70 2.06 15.99
C ASP A 113 12.91 1.32 15.44
N ALA A 114 12.92 1.03 14.14
CA ALA A 114 14.06 0.44 13.43
C ALA A 114 15.14 1.46 13.03
N GLY A 115 14.97 2.76 13.38
CA GLY A 115 15.90 3.82 12.99
C GLY A 115 15.93 4.13 11.49
N ARG A 116 14.84 3.82 10.77
CA ARG A 116 14.73 3.95 9.31
C ARG A 116 13.73 5.05 8.91
N THR A 117 14.00 5.73 7.80
CA THR A 117 13.12 6.78 7.28
C THR A 117 12.07 6.20 6.33
N LEU A 118 10.78 6.47 6.59
CA LEU A 118 9.67 6.11 5.70
C LEU A 118 8.98 7.37 5.15
N ILE A 119 9.07 7.55 3.85
CA ILE A 119 8.33 8.55 3.09
C ILE A 119 7.16 7.87 2.40
N ALA A 120 5.96 8.17 2.86
CA ALA A 120 4.72 7.67 2.27
C ALA A 120 3.66 8.76 2.37
N LYS A 121 2.69 8.78 1.46
CA LYS A 121 1.57 9.72 1.57
C LYS A 121 0.71 9.34 2.77
N VAL A 122 0.41 10.28 3.65
CA VAL A 122 -0.58 10.04 4.72
C VAL A 122 -1.96 9.92 4.08
N PRO A 123 -2.70 8.83 4.32
CA PRO A 123 -4.05 8.69 3.76
C PRO A 123 -4.92 9.88 4.14
N GLY A 124 -5.48 10.54 3.13
CA GLY A 124 -6.48 11.58 3.35
C GLY A 124 -7.78 10.97 3.87
N ARG A 125 -8.50 11.72 4.71
CA ARG A 125 -9.88 11.37 5.02
C ARG A 125 -10.77 11.93 3.90
N PRO A 126 -11.68 11.14 3.31
CA PRO A 126 -12.64 11.68 2.36
C PRO A 126 -13.44 12.81 3.02
N ASN A 127 -13.59 13.92 2.30
CA ASN A 127 -14.14 15.18 2.78
C ASN A 127 -15.59 15.00 3.26
N LYS A 128 -15.95 15.52 4.43
CA LYS A 128 -17.27 15.33 5.06
C LYS A 128 -17.71 16.60 5.78
N ALA A 129 -18.59 17.38 5.17
CA ALA A 129 -19.53 18.39 5.73
C ALA A 129 -19.04 19.41 6.80
N HIS A 130 -17.91 19.20 7.45
CA HIS A 130 -17.38 19.91 8.59
C HIS A 130 -15.86 19.93 8.54
N PHE A 131 -15.24 20.87 9.27
CA PHE A 131 -13.78 20.98 9.32
C PHE A 131 -13.12 19.64 9.68
N PRO A 132 -12.17 19.14 8.88
CA PRO A 132 -11.42 17.93 9.16
C PRO A 132 -10.47 18.13 10.36
N LYS A 133 -9.84 17.05 10.84
CA LYS A 133 -8.90 17.12 11.98
C LYS A 133 -7.67 17.96 11.62
N GLU A 134 -7.31 17.94 10.35
CA GLU A 134 -6.14 18.59 9.78
C GLU A 134 -6.19 20.13 9.90
N ASP A 135 -7.38 20.71 10.05
CA ASP A 135 -7.55 22.15 10.27
C ASP A 135 -7.39 22.54 11.75
N PHE A 136 -7.23 21.56 12.65
CA PHE A 136 -6.98 21.79 14.06
C PHE A 136 -5.48 21.67 14.34
N HIS A 137 -4.92 22.69 14.98
CA HIS A 137 -3.53 22.69 15.40
C HIS A 137 -3.41 21.96 16.74
N ILE A 138 -2.78 20.78 16.74
CA ILE A 138 -2.55 19.98 17.94
C ILE A 138 -1.10 20.12 18.35
N ASP A 139 -0.88 20.73 19.52
CA ASP A 139 0.42 20.79 20.16
C ASP A 139 0.51 19.64 21.18
N LEU A 140 1.33 18.64 20.85
CA LEU A 140 1.50 17.45 21.70
C LEU A 140 2.40 17.73 22.91
N GLU A 141 3.28 18.74 22.84
CA GLU A 141 4.19 19.09 23.94
C GLU A 141 3.44 19.93 24.98
N ALA A 142 2.68 20.93 24.53
CA ALA A 142 1.82 21.72 25.40
C ALA A 142 0.54 20.96 25.83
N GLY A 143 0.20 19.86 25.15
CA GLY A 143 -1.03 19.11 25.40
C GLY A 143 -2.28 19.93 25.08
N THR A 144 -2.25 20.70 24.00
CA THR A 144 -3.35 21.59 23.60
C THR A 144 -3.82 21.35 22.18
N CYS A 145 -5.04 21.76 21.87
CA CYS A 145 -5.64 21.70 20.55
C CYS A 145 -6.35 23.03 20.25
N THR A 146 -5.97 23.67 19.15
CA THR A 146 -6.53 24.94 18.69
C THR A 146 -7.40 24.70 17.47
N CYS A 147 -8.63 25.23 17.48
CA CYS A 147 -9.56 25.10 16.38
C CYS A 147 -9.37 26.19 15.31
N PRO A 148 -9.98 26.05 14.11
CA PRO A 148 -9.88 27.06 13.04
C PRO A 148 -10.39 28.45 13.44
N ALA A 149 -11.30 28.54 14.41
CA ALA A 149 -11.81 29.80 14.95
C ALA A 149 -10.88 30.42 16.01
N GLY A 150 -9.74 29.81 16.32
CA GLY A 150 -8.76 30.29 17.30
C GLY A 150 -9.01 29.87 18.75
N ASN A 151 -10.11 29.17 19.06
CA ASN A 151 -10.33 28.67 20.42
C ASN A 151 -9.36 27.53 20.75
N VAL A 152 -8.82 27.52 21.97
CA VAL A 152 -7.86 26.53 22.45
C VAL A 152 -8.51 25.66 23.53
N THR A 153 -8.24 24.36 23.51
CA THR A 153 -8.57 23.44 24.61
C THR A 153 -7.34 22.65 25.06
N SER A 154 -7.18 22.48 26.37
CA SER A 154 -6.24 21.55 27.01
C SER A 154 -6.96 20.33 27.61
N THR A 155 -8.29 20.23 27.41
CA THR A 155 -9.09 19.14 27.99
C THR A 155 -8.92 17.86 27.18
N LEU A 156 -7.88 17.09 27.50
CA LEU A 156 -7.66 15.75 26.97
C LEU A 156 -8.39 14.71 27.83
N ARG A 157 -9.30 13.93 27.22
CA ARG A 157 -10.01 12.84 27.90
C ARG A 157 -9.78 11.51 27.23
N THR A 158 -9.71 10.46 28.04
CA THR A 158 -9.79 9.08 27.57
C THR A 158 -11.25 8.74 27.25
N THR A 159 -11.54 8.43 25.99
CA THR A 159 -12.89 8.14 25.49
C THR A 159 -13.16 6.64 25.33
N GLY A 160 -12.19 5.79 25.63
CA GLY A 160 -12.30 4.35 25.53
C GLY A 160 -10.96 3.70 25.26
N THR A 161 -10.99 2.51 24.68
CA THR A 161 -9.81 1.76 24.25
C THR A 161 -9.90 1.44 22.77
N ARG A 162 -8.73 1.23 22.15
CA ARG A 162 -8.62 0.76 20.77
C ARG A 162 -7.63 -0.36 20.72
N THR A 163 -7.88 -1.31 19.83
CA THR A 163 -6.99 -2.45 19.59
C THR A 163 -6.34 -2.27 18.23
N ASN A 164 -5.01 -2.37 18.15
CA ASN A 164 -4.32 -2.34 16.87
C ASN A 164 -4.44 -3.72 16.16
N ARG A 165 -3.88 -3.82 14.95
CA ARG A 165 -3.90 -5.08 14.18
C ARG A 165 -3.11 -6.22 14.84
N LEU A 166 -2.19 -5.90 15.75
CA LEU A 166 -1.39 -6.85 16.52
C LEU A 166 -2.10 -7.32 17.80
N GLY A 167 -3.33 -6.85 18.06
CA GLY A 167 -4.07 -7.21 19.27
C GLY A 167 -3.69 -6.38 20.50
N GLN A 168 -2.78 -5.42 20.38
CA GLN A 168 -2.41 -4.55 21.49
C GLN A 168 -3.50 -3.52 21.75
N VAL A 169 -3.94 -3.42 23.00
CA VAL A 169 -4.95 -2.47 23.46
C VAL A 169 -4.28 -1.21 23.98
N TYR A 170 -4.75 -0.06 23.55
CA TYR A 170 -4.26 1.25 23.97
C TYR A 170 -5.43 2.20 24.27
N PRO A 171 -5.24 3.20 25.16
CA PRO A 171 -6.27 4.18 25.45
C PRO A 171 -6.55 5.05 24.21
N SER A 172 -7.83 5.25 23.92
CA SER A 172 -8.28 6.23 22.94
C SER A 172 -8.43 7.57 23.65
N GLN A 173 -7.66 8.56 23.23
CA GLN A 173 -7.74 9.91 23.80
C GLN A 173 -8.36 10.89 22.79
N SER A 174 -8.97 11.96 23.29
CA SER A 174 -9.49 13.03 22.46
C SER A 174 -9.48 14.36 23.19
N PHE A 175 -9.20 15.44 22.46
CA PHE A 175 -9.43 16.80 22.93
C PHE A 175 -10.91 17.14 22.82
N GLN A 176 -11.46 17.66 23.91
CA GLN A 176 -12.86 18.09 23.97
C GLN A 176 -12.90 19.61 24.08
N PHE A 177 -13.58 20.25 23.13
CA PHE A 177 -13.88 21.67 23.21
C PHE A 177 -15.11 21.89 24.07
N ASP A 178 -15.08 22.96 24.86
CA ASP A 178 -16.20 23.36 25.70
C ASP A 178 -17.46 23.60 24.84
N PRO A 179 -18.60 22.95 25.15
CA PRO A 179 -19.86 23.18 24.47
C PRO A 179 -20.33 24.64 24.47
N GLU A 180 -20.07 25.41 25.53
CA GLU A 180 -20.49 26.82 25.63
C GLU A 180 -19.69 27.69 24.66
N VAL A 181 -18.36 27.53 24.65
CA VAL A 181 -17.47 28.19 23.70
C VAL A 181 -17.81 27.82 22.26
N CYS A 182 -18.08 26.53 22.00
CA CYS A 182 -18.53 26.07 20.69
C CYS A 182 -19.94 26.54 20.33
N GLY A 183 -20.79 26.84 21.30
CA GLY A 183 -22.16 27.31 21.09
C GLY A 183 -22.20 28.75 20.58
N LEU A 184 -21.26 29.59 21.06
CA LEU A 184 -21.11 30.98 20.67
C LEU A 184 -20.23 31.17 19.42
N CYS A 185 -19.60 30.11 18.92
CA CYS A 185 -18.68 30.17 17.79
C CYS A 185 -19.41 30.39 16.44
N PRO A 186 -19.05 31.43 15.64
CA PRO A 186 -19.67 31.68 14.33
C PRO A 186 -19.49 30.52 13.34
N LEU A 187 -18.40 29.77 13.46
CA LEU A 187 -18.08 28.64 12.60
C LEU A 187 -18.72 27.31 13.07
N ARG A 188 -19.67 27.34 14.02
CA ARG A 188 -20.25 26.14 14.63
C ARG A 188 -20.90 25.21 13.60
N SER A 189 -21.71 25.74 12.68
CA SER A 189 -22.41 24.96 11.65
C SER A 189 -21.45 24.17 10.76
N GLU A 190 -20.29 24.74 10.47
CA GLU A 190 -19.21 24.13 9.69
C GLU A 190 -18.26 23.27 10.55
N CYS A 191 -18.35 23.32 11.89
CA CYS A 191 -17.40 22.64 12.77
C CYS A 191 -18.01 21.46 13.53
N VAL A 192 -19.19 21.62 14.12
CA VAL A 192 -19.79 20.66 15.05
C VAL A 192 -20.94 19.94 14.37
N ALA A 193 -20.79 18.62 14.18
CA ALA A 193 -21.85 17.77 13.63
C ALA A 193 -22.94 17.42 14.66
N ALA A 194 -22.60 17.47 15.95
CA ALA A 194 -23.50 17.16 17.04
C ALA A 194 -24.48 18.33 17.31
N GLY A 195 -25.65 18.01 17.87
CA GLY A 195 -26.68 19.00 18.21
C GLY A 195 -26.24 20.04 19.25
N GLU A 196 -27.19 20.91 19.62
CA GLU A 196 -26.99 21.94 20.65
C GLU A 196 -26.50 21.35 21.98
N GLY A 197 -25.74 22.13 22.75
CA GLY A 197 -25.13 21.68 24.01
C GLY A 197 -23.97 20.69 23.85
N LYS A 198 -23.48 20.46 22.63
CA LYS A 198 -22.27 19.65 22.36
C LYS A 198 -21.16 20.49 21.73
N GLY A 199 -19.93 20.24 22.18
CA GLY A 199 -18.71 20.79 21.61
C GLY A 199 -18.06 19.88 20.56
N ARG A 200 -17.02 20.38 19.91
CA ARG A 200 -16.20 19.59 18.98
C ARG A 200 -15.31 18.61 19.75
N THR A 201 -15.18 17.38 19.25
CA THR A 201 -14.25 16.38 19.79
C THR A 201 -13.22 15.98 18.73
N ILE A 202 -11.94 16.08 19.08
CA ILE A 202 -10.82 15.75 18.19
C ILE A 202 -10.08 14.54 18.75
N ALA A 203 -10.28 13.37 18.13
CA ALA A 203 -9.60 12.13 18.51
C ALA A 203 -8.10 12.21 18.23
N LEU A 204 -7.29 11.85 19.21
CA LEU A 204 -5.83 11.80 19.13
C LEU A 204 -5.39 10.40 18.68
N HIS A 205 -4.56 10.31 17.64
CA HIS A 205 -3.98 9.04 17.23
C HIS A 205 -2.77 8.71 18.12
N PRO A 206 -2.49 7.43 18.46
CA PRO A 206 -1.31 7.10 19.28
C PRO A 206 -0.01 7.57 18.65
N GLN A 207 0.09 7.44 17.33
CA GLN A 207 1.21 7.93 16.52
C GLN A 207 0.98 9.33 15.93
N GLU A 208 0.30 10.24 16.64
CA GLU A 208 -0.04 11.57 16.11
C GLU A 208 1.21 12.35 15.65
N ALA A 209 2.27 12.35 16.45
CA ALA A 209 3.51 13.07 16.14
C ALA A 209 4.09 12.65 14.78
N LEU A 210 4.14 11.34 14.51
CA LEU A 210 4.64 10.80 13.25
C LEU A 210 3.74 11.20 12.06
N LEU A 211 2.42 11.20 12.26
CA LEU A 211 1.46 11.60 11.24
C LEU A 211 1.51 13.11 10.96
N GLN A 212 1.68 13.95 11.98
CA GLN A 212 1.85 15.39 11.82
C GLN A 212 3.14 15.72 11.07
N ARG A 213 4.29 15.14 11.48
CA ARG A 213 5.57 15.30 10.76
C ARG A 213 5.44 14.89 9.30
N ALA A 214 4.80 13.76 9.02
CA ALA A 214 4.59 13.29 7.66
C ALA A 214 3.68 14.21 6.82
N ARG A 215 2.67 14.85 7.44
CA ARG A 215 1.80 15.84 6.77
C ARG A 215 2.54 17.13 6.45
N ILE A 216 3.36 17.62 7.39
CA ILE A 216 4.23 18.78 7.18
C ILE A 216 5.16 18.50 5.99
N PHE A 217 5.84 17.35 5.99
CA PHE A 217 6.67 16.94 4.85
C PHE A 217 5.87 16.87 3.55
N GLN A 218 4.65 16.30 3.58
CA GLN A 218 3.79 16.19 2.40
C GLN A 218 3.37 17.55 1.80
N GLN A 219 3.34 18.61 2.60
CA GLN A 219 3.06 19.99 2.15
C GLN A 219 4.30 20.74 1.66
N SER A 220 5.50 20.21 1.93
CA SER A 220 6.76 20.82 1.50
C SER A 220 7.02 20.64 0.00
N GLU A 221 7.90 21.48 -0.57
CA GLU A 221 8.34 21.38 -1.96
C GLU A 221 9.09 20.07 -2.23
N ASN A 222 9.82 19.55 -1.24
CA ASN A 222 10.57 18.28 -1.33
C ASN A 222 9.66 17.07 -1.57
N PHE A 223 8.35 17.18 -1.29
CA PHE A 223 7.40 16.12 -1.62
C PHE A 223 7.23 15.91 -3.13
N ALA A 224 7.60 16.88 -3.96
CA ALA A 224 7.57 16.72 -5.42
C ALA A 224 8.56 15.64 -5.90
N GLU A 225 9.76 15.61 -5.31
CA GLU A 225 10.80 14.62 -5.63
C GLU A 225 10.33 13.20 -5.27
N TYR A 226 9.72 13.03 -4.09
CA TYR A 226 9.07 11.77 -3.70
C TYR A 226 8.11 11.25 -4.78
N ARG A 227 7.27 12.15 -5.35
CA ARG A 227 6.28 11.74 -6.37
C ARG A 227 6.97 11.26 -7.65
N GLN A 228 8.04 11.93 -8.08
CA GLN A 228 8.80 11.54 -9.27
C GLN A 228 9.49 10.18 -9.08
N ARG A 229 10.17 9.98 -7.95
CA ARG A 229 10.84 8.71 -7.62
C ARG A 229 9.84 7.55 -7.55
N ARG A 230 8.68 7.77 -6.93
CA ARG A 230 7.60 6.77 -6.88
C ARG A 230 7.10 6.40 -8.28
N GLN A 231 6.93 7.37 -9.18
CA GLN A 231 6.45 7.10 -10.54
C GLN A 231 7.42 6.19 -11.33
N ALA A 232 8.73 6.39 -11.16
CA ALA A 232 9.74 5.54 -11.79
C ALA A 232 9.60 4.07 -11.36
N ALA A 233 9.37 3.82 -10.07
CA ALA A 233 9.13 2.48 -9.57
C ALA A 233 7.80 1.88 -10.02
N GLU A 234 6.71 2.65 -10.05
CA GLU A 234 5.42 2.18 -10.57
C GLU A 234 5.51 1.75 -12.05
N HIS A 235 6.22 2.52 -12.87
CA HIS A 235 6.51 2.14 -14.25
C HIS A 235 7.31 0.83 -14.33
N ARG A 236 8.29 0.66 -13.44
CA ARG A 236 9.09 -0.56 -13.39
C ARG A 236 8.26 -1.79 -13.08
N LEU A 237 7.34 -1.67 -12.14
CA LEU A 237 6.44 -2.75 -11.73
C LEU A 237 5.45 -3.13 -12.83
N ALA A 238 5.00 -2.17 -13.62
CA ALA A 238 4.15 -2.42 -14.78
C ALA A 238 4.86 -3.29 -15.84
N GLN A 239 6.18 -3.18 -15.99
CA GLN A 239 6.97 -3.92 -16.98
C GLN A 239 7.22 -5.38 -16.61
N LEU A 240 7.08 -5.76 -15.34
CA LEU A 240 7.37 -7.13 -14.88
C LEU A 240 6.46 -8.19 -15.51
N GLY A 241 5.27 -7.80 -15.99
CA GLY A 241 4.35 -8.74 -16.64
C GLY A 241 3.83 -9.86 -15.73
N VAL A 242 4.09 -9.81 -14.42
CA VAL A 242 3.74 -10.85 -13.44
C VAL A 242 2.27 -10.85 -13.05
N ARG A 243 1.38 -10.24 -13.84
CA ARG A 243 -0.05 -10.17 -13.54
C ARG A 243 -0.75 -11.51 -13.44
N GLN A 244 -0.11 -12.63 -13.77
CA GLN A 244 -0.67 -13.96 -13.58
C GLN A 244 0.33 -14.96 -13.01
N SER A 245 -0.11 -15.77 -12.04
CA SER A 245 0.74 -16.79 -11.44
C SER A 245 0.61 -18.04 -12.28
N ARG A 246 1.75 -18.59 -12.69
CA ARG A 246 1.82 -19.88 -13.38
C ARG A 246 1.78 -21.04 -12.40
N TYR A 247 2.14 -20.80 -11.14
CA TYR A 247 2.35 -21.84 -10.13
C TYR A 247 1.41 -21.68 -8.93
N PHE A 248 1.21 -22.77 -8.20
CA PHE A 248 0.49 -22.79 -6.93
C PHE A 248 1.45 -22.70 -5.75
N GLY A 249 1.01 -22.02 -4.69
CA GLY A 249 1.79 -21.77 -3.48
C GLY A 249 2.75 -20.59 -3.63
N ARG A 250 3.07 -19.94 -2.50
CA ARG A 250 3.86 -18.70 -2.50
C ARG A 250 5.31 -18.94 -2.90
N VAL A 251 5.91 -20.07 -2.53
CA VAL A 251 7.30 -20.40 -2.88
C VAL A 251 7.52 -20.42 -4.40
N LYS A 252 6.69 -21.16 -5.14
CA LYS A 252 6.82 -21.24 -6.61
C LYS A 252 6.41 -19.93 -7.29
N THR A 253 5.44 -19.22 -6.73
CA THR A 253 5.06 -17.88 -7.21
C THR A 253 6.20 -16.87 -7.01
N ARG A 254 6.93 -16.95 -5.89
CA ARG A 254 8.11 -16.12 -5.61
C ARG A 254 9.23 -16.42 -6.59
N PHE A 255 9.48 -17.69 -6.91
CA PHE A 255 10.43 -18.07 -7.96
C PHE A 255 10.08 -17.43 -9.32
N GLN A 256 8.81 -17.46 -9.73
CA GLN A 256 8.38 -16.78 -10.96
C GLN A 256 8.65 -15.26 -10.91
N LEU A 257 8.35 -14.62 -9.77
CA LEU A 257 8.59 -13.19 -9.59
C LEU A 257 10.08 -12.84 -9.64
N LEU A 258 10.93 -13.66 -9.02
CA LEU A 258 12.39 -13.55 -9.10
C LEU A 258 12.86 -13.64 -10.56
N MET A 259 12.39 -14.62 -11.33
CA MET A 259 12.75 -14.76 -12.74
C MET A 259 12.34 -13.52 -13.56
N ALA A 260 11.13 -12.99 -13.33
CA ALA A 260 10.68 -11.78 -14.00
C ALA A 260 11.51 -10.54 -13.62
N ALA A 261 11.84 -10.40 -12.34
CA ALA A 261 12.72 -9.33 -11.85
C ALA A 261 14.13 -9.41 -12.46
N THR A 262 14.71 -10.61 -12.53
CA THR A 262 16.00 -10.85 -13.17
C THR A 262 15.99 -10.44 -14.65
N VAL A 263 14.99 -10.90 -15.41
CA VAL A 263 14.86 -10.52 -16.84
C VAL A 263 14.71 -9.00 -16.98
N ALA A 264 13.89 -8.37 -16.14
CA ALA A 264 13.72 -6.94 -16.16
C ALA A 264 15.04 -6.21 -15.87
N ASN A 265 15.79 -6.64 -14.85
CA ASN A 265 17.08 -6.05 -14.47
C ASN A 265 18.12 -6.21 -15.56
N LEU A 266 18.28 -7.41 -16.13
CA LEU A 266 19.22 -7.66 -17.22
C LEU A 266 18.87 -6.83 -18.46
N THR A 267 17.59 -6.72 -18.81
CA THR A 267 17.14 -5.88 -19.93
C THR A 267 17.45 -4.40 -19.70
N LEU A 268 17.26 -3.92 -18.46
CA LEU A 268 17.56 -2.55 -18.08
C LEU A 268 19.06 -2.25 -18.17
N VAL A 269 19.90 -3.14 -17.63
CA VAL A 269 21.35 -3.01 -17.70
C VAL A 269 21.80 -3.04 -19.15
N ALA A 270 21.35 -4.02 -19.95
CA ALA A 270 21.73 -4.15 -21.36
C ALA A 270 21.31 -2.93 -22.20
N THR A 271 20.17 -2.30 -21.87
CA THR A 271 19.74 -1.05 -22.52
C THR A 271 20.63 0.12 -22.11
N LYS A 272 20.95 0.27 -20.81
CA LYS A 272 21.80 1.36 -20.30
C LYS A 272 23.26 1.24 -20.74
N THR A 273 23.80 0.04 -20.89
CA THR A 273 25.17 -0.21 -21.35
C THR A 273 25.32 -0.22 -22.87
N GLY A 274 24.23 0.04 -23.62
CA GLY A 274 24.24 0.02 -25.09
C GLY A 274 24.44 -1.38 -25.69
N MET A 275 24.32 -2.44 -24.88
CA MET A 275 24.44 -3.83 -25.33
C MET A 275 23.21 -4.30 -26.11
N MET A 276 22.08 -3.60 -25.98
CA MET A 276 20.96 -3.69 -26.93
C MET A 276 21.24 -2.75 -28.10
N SER A 277 22.22 -3.13 -28.94
CA SER A 277 22.43 -2.48 -30.23
C SER A 277 21.13 -2.53 -31.04
N GLN A 278 20.69 -1.36 -31.52
CA GLN A 278 19.63 -1.25 -32.52
C GLN A 278 19.89 -2.28 -33.62
N ALA A 279 18.85 -2.99 -34.04
CA ALA A 279 18.90 -3.74 -35.28
C ALA A 279 19.41 -2.80 -36.39
N PRO A 280 20.39 -3.18 -37.21
CA PRO A 280 21.07 -2.23 -38.07
C PRO A 280 20.11 -1.75 -39.16
N ALA A 281 19.63 -0.51 -39.02
CA ALA A 281 19.30 0.29 -40.18
C ALA A 281 20.64 0.67 -40.83
N ALA A 282 20.86 0.16 -42.03
CA ALA A 282 22.07 0.38 -42.80
C ALA A 282 22.37 1.89 -42.93
N SER A 283 23.52 2.33 -42.42
CA SER A 283 24.22 3.49 -42.99
C SER A 283 25.69 3.47 -42.59
N LEU A 284 26.54 3.70 -43.60
CA LEU A 284 27.99 3.68 -43.59
C LEU A 284 28.61 4.91 -42.90
N ASN A 285 29.84 4.71 -42.41
CA ASN A 285 30.95 5.67 -42.21
C ASN A 285 31.22 6.28 -40.80
N ARG A 286 32.22 5.66 -40.12
CA ARG A 286 33.51 6.21 -39.61
C ARG A 286 33.53 7.21 -38.41
N PRO A 287 34.68 7.40 -37.70
CA PRO A 287 35.38 6.49 -36.79
C PRO A 287 35.54 7.04 -35.34
N ALA A 288 36.22 6.22 -34.53
CA ALA A 288 36.44 6.24 -33.08
C ALA A 288 37.11 7.49 -32.45
N GLY A 289 36.71 7.77 -31.20
CA GLY A 289 37.45 8.56 -30.22
C GLY A 289 37.20 7.99 -28.81
N GLN A 290 38.27 7.53 -28.16
CA GLN A 290 38.29 7.03 -26.77
C GLN A 290 38.26 8.19 -25.77
N ALA A 291 37.56 8.02 -24.65
CA ALA A 291 37.94 8.66 -23.39
C ALA A 291 37.42 7.82 -22.22
N ALA A 292 38.37 7.29 -21.44
CA ALA A 292 38.13 6.71 -20.13
C ALA A 292 37.85 7.84 -19.13
N GLY A 293 36.82 7.66 -18.30
CA GLY A 293 36.47 8.55 -17.20
C GLY A 293 35.89 7.72 -16.06
N SER A 294 36.73 7.46 -15.06
CA SER A 294 36.34 6.91 -13.77
C SER A 294 35.36 7.87 -13.07
N CYS A 295 34.11 7.44 -12.88
CA CYS A 295 33.14 8.15 -12.06
C CYS A 295 32.93 7.38 -10.75
N SER A 296 33.42 7.98 -9.67
CA SER A 296 33.15 7.61 -8.28
C SER A 296 31.64 7.63 -8.04
N VAL A 297 31.06 6.46 -7.79
CA VAL A 297 29.62 6.31 -7.57
C VAL A 297 29.33 6.62 -6.10
N ILE A 298 28.83 7.82 -5.83
CA ILE A 298 28.12 8.12 -4.57
C ILE A 298 26.64 7.87 -4.89
N ALA A 299 26.11 6.72 -4.47
CA ALA A 299 24.73 6.33 -4.69
C ALA A 299 23.90 6.55 -3.41
N TRP A 300 22.75 7.20 -3.57
CA TRP A 300 21.73 7.49 -2.55
C TRP A 300 20.53 6.55 -2.82
N PHE A 301 19.91 5.93 -1.80
CA PHE A 301 19.03 4.76 -2.01
C PHE A 301 17.59 4.96 -1.52
N ILE A 302 16.59 4.67 -2.38
CA ILE A 302 15.16 4.70 -2.01
C ILE A 302 14.27 3.61 -2.69
N LEU A 303 13.43 2.93 -1.90
CA LEU A 303 12.46 1.84 -2.24
C LEU A 303 11.14 2.28 -2.92
N ALA A 304 10.47 1.39 -3.68
CA ALA A 304 9.02 1.45 -3.93
C ALA A 304 8.37 0.09 -4.33
N ALA A 305 7.11 -0.13 -3.89
CA ALA A 305 6.33 -1.38 -4.07
C ALA A 305 4.95 -1.15 -4.72
N ALA A 306 4.54 -2.05 -5.64
CA ALA A 306 3.17 -2.19 -6.15
C ALA A 306 2.92 -3.60 -6.74
N SER A 307 1.78 -4.18 -6.38
CA SER A 307 1.36 -5.57 -6.71
C SER A 307 0.69 -5.71 -8.08
N TRP A 308 0.54 -6.95 -8.61
CA TRP A 308 -0.72 -7.65 -8.94
C TRP A 308 -0.40 -8.99 -9.63
N VAL A 309 -1.02 -10.10 -9.23
CA VAL A 309 -1.00 -11.43 -9.90
C VAL A 309 -2.37 -12.11 -9.74
N ALA A 310 -3.08 -12.52 -10.80
CA ALA A 310 -4.36 -13.26 -10.76
C ALA A 310 -4.28 -14.58 -11.57
N LEU A 311 -5.20 -15.52 -11.37
CA LEU A 311 -5.25 -16.84 -12.06
C LEU A 311 -6.53 -16.96 -12.90
N ARG A 312 -6.50 -17.79 -13.97
CA ARG A 312 -7.69 -18.26 -14.70
C ARG A 312 -7.81 -19.79 -14.64
N PRO A 313 -9.03 -20.35 -14.69
CA PRO A 313 -9.27 -21.79 -14.80
C PRO A 313 -9.15 -22.28 -16.26
N CYS A 314 -8.55 -23.46 -16.44
CA CYS A 314 -8.48 -24.17 -17.72
C CYS A 314 -9.73 -25.04 -17.95
N LEU A 315 -10.44 -24.85 -19.06
CA LEU A 315 -11.30 -25.86 -19.68
C LEU A 315 -11.16 -25.79 -21.22
N ARG A 316 -10.91 -26.93 -21.88
CA ARG A 316 -10.86 -27.12 -23.35
C ARG A 316 -12.15 -27.81 -23.86
N ARG A 317 -12.42 -27.63 -25.16
CA ARG A 317 -13.68 -27.79 -25.95
C ARG A 317 -14.17 -29.24 -26.24
N GLY A 318 -15.49 -29.39 -26.42
CA GLY A 318 -16.22 -30.47 -27.12
C GLY A 318 -17.76 -30.28 -27.05
N PRO A 319 -18.60 -30.68 -28.04
CA PRO A 319 -19.79 -29.92 -28.46
C PRO A 319 -21.16 -30.37 -27.89
N VAL A 320 -22.22 -29.57 -28.12
CA VAL A 320 -23.67 -29.85 -28.32
C VAL A 320 -24.57 -28.71 -27.74
N HIS A 321 -25.77 -28.55 -28.33
CA HIS A 321 -26.64 -27.37 -28.53
C HIS A 321 -27.43 -26.76 -27.33
N TRP A 322 -27.78 -25.45 -27.49
CA TRP A 322 -28.91 -24.60 -27.03
C TRP A 322 -29.69 -24.95 -25.73
N LEU A 323 -29.93 -24.03 -24.77
CA LEU A 323 -30.91 -22.93 -24.86
C LEU A 323 -30.61 -21.74 -23.90
N SER A 324 -31.22 -20.61 -24.25
CA SER A 324 -31.03 -19.22 -23.81
C SER A 324 -31.60 -18.83 -22.43
N SER A 325 -30.90 -17.91 -21.73
CA SER A 325 -31.48 -16.59 -21.40
C SER A 325 -30.39 -15.49 -21.31
N THR A 326 -30.47 -14.57 -22.26
CA THR A 326 -29.94 -13.19 -22.28
C THR A 326 -30.53 -12.37 -21.12
N SER A 327 -29.96 -11.30 -20.55
CA SER A 327 -28.96 -10.28 -20.89
C SER A 327 -28.65 -9.53 -19.57
N SER A 328 -27.51 -8.89 -19.33
CA SER A 328 -27.06 -7.69 -20.02
C SER A 328 -25.54 -7.48 -19.87
N ARG A 329 -24.99 -6.95 -20.96
CA ARG A 329 -23.59 -6.69 -21.25
C ARG A 329 -23.02 -5.65 -20.28
N HIS A 330 -21.80 -5.85 -19.80
CA HIS A 330 -20.79 -4.79 -19.86
C HIS A 330 -19.48 -5.36 -20.38
N SER A 331 -18.98 -4.65 -21.37
CA SER A 331 -17.99 -4.99 -22.37
C SER A 331 -16.56 -5.08 -21.84
N ARG A 332 -15.78 -5.89 -22.57
CA ARG A 332 -14.32 -5.84 -22.66
C ARG A 332 -13.87 -4.41 -22.96
N GLY A 333 -12.88 -3.90 -22.24
CA GLY A 333 -12.33 -2.58 -22.50
C GLY A 333 -11.35 -2.14 -21.42
N PHE A 334 -10.14 -1.80 -21.86
CA PHE A 334 -9.08 -1.16 -21.12
C PHE A 334 -9.52 0.28 -20.74
N ARG A 335 -9.24 0.71 -19.52
CA ARG A 335 -8.92 2.11 -19.23
C ARG A 335 -7.80 2.15 -18.18
N PRO A 336 -6.73 2.91 -18.42
CA PRO A 336 -5.68 3.13 -17.44
C PRO A 336 -6.15 4.22 -16.50
N ASP A 337 -6.26 3.92 -15.21
CA ASP A 337 -6.30 4.94 -14.19
C ASP A 337 -5.07 4.68 -13.31
N PHE A 338 -4.13 5.62 -13.38
CA PHE A 338 -3.00 5.76 -12.47
C PHE A 338 -3.51 6.14 -11.08
#